data_AF-A0A6N6TAR0-F1
#
_entry.id   AF-A0A6N6TAR0-F1
#
_cell.length_a   1.000
_cell.length_b   1.000
_cell.length_c   1.000
_cell.angle_alpha   90.00
_cell.angle_beta   90.00
_cell.angle_gamma   90.00
#
_symmetry.space_group_name_H-M   'P 1'
#
loop_
_entity.id
_entity.type
_entity.pdbx_description
1 polymer ?
#
loop_
_entity_poly.entity_id
_entity_poly.type
_entity_poly.pdbx_seq_one_letter_code
_entity_poly.pdbx_strand_id
1 'polypeptide(L)'
;MSYKNFYVSAKTLVTLLMIFAVTPALAQQAGASVDSVTALGGGFYRITGTALDSKGNAACALALASGRCMFTCGPGSLRCEGGTASLPFGKFDLTNLPTEANGTIILQVFVQGNISFAGAINPGGGGGGGTARWNSYNNTCCRNTSTGAVFTSTYSVTVDGVTKQSVSNSCTSASTLEGFTSTTPGTKSFTSQASSACGNFSGSGTVTMAANGCYRFQLDFEGNSPVNKFGTVSCPSSADAAILQGDTEATPMAIYPMLPASGESAETPAGTYQSLQPQP
;
A
#
# COMPACT_ATOMS: atom_id res chain seq x y z
N MET A 1 -81.80 4.79 25.68
CA MET A 1 -80.87 3.65 25.53
C MET A 1 -80.82 3.32 24.04
N SER A 2 -79.73 3.21 23.30
CA SER A 2 -78.31 3.11 23.65
C SER A 2 -77.50 3.45 22.39
N TYR A 3 -76.41 4.21 22.57
CA TYR A 3 -75.38 4.51 21.58
C TYR A 3 -74.56 3.26 21.27
N LYS A 4 -74.57 2.76 20.03
CA LYS A 4 -73.48 1.95 19.44
C LYS A 4 -73.82 1.63 17.98
N ASN A 5 -72.81 1.71 17.12
CA ASN A 5 -72.77 1.38 15.68
C ASN A 5 -72.75 2.58 14.72
N PHE A 6 -71.84 3.53 14.98
CA PHE A 6 -71.25 4.42 13.96
C PHE A 6 -69.78 3.99 13.77
N TYR A 7 -69.57 2.81 13.22
CA TYR A 7 -68.26 2.34 12.77
C TYR A 7 -68.47 1.65 11.43
N VAL A 8 -67.51 1.85 10.51
CA VAL A 8 -67.45 1.28 9.15
C VAL A 8 -68.12 2.13 8.07
N SER A 9 -67.54 3.30 7.78
CA SER A 9 -67.25 3.73 6.39
C SER A 9 -66.54 5.09 6.37
N ALA A 10 -65.28 5.10 6.79
CA ALA A 10 -64.36 6.20 6.55
C ALA A 10 -62.96 5.59 6.35
N LYS A 11 -62.86 4.76 5.31
CA LYS A 11 -61.64 4.01 4.94
C LYS A 11 -61.21 4.41 3.54
N THR A 12 -61.22 5.70 3.21
CA THR A 12 -60.70 6.19 1.92
C THR A 12 -60.49 7.69 1.96
N LEU A 13 -59.25 8.08 2.20
CA LEU A 13 -58.58 9.38 2.02
C LEU A 13 -57.72 9.71 3.24
N VAL A 14 -56.73 8.87 3.52
CA VAL A 14 -55.48 9.39 4.07
C VAL A 14 -54.65 9.77 2.86
N THR A 15 -54.78 11.05 2.54
CA THR A 15 -53.84 11.93 1.88
C THR A 15 -52.46 11.30 1.73
N LEU A 16 -52.22 10.68 0.57
CA LEU A 16 -50.88 10.33 0.11
C LEU A 16 -50.21 11.65 -0.25
N LEU A 17 -49.64 12.33 0.75
CA LEU A 17 -48.71 13.42 0.56
C LEU A 17 -47.49 12.80 -0.13
N MET A 18 -47.51 12.80 -1.47
CA MET A 18 -46.34 12.55 -2.30
C MET A 18 -45.33 13.63 -1.96
N ILE A 19 -44.53 13.35 -0.93
CA ILE A 19 -43.21 13.93 -0.78
C ILE A 19 -42.50 13.52 -2.07
N PHE A 20 -42.43 14.44 -3.02
CA PHE A 20 -41.36 14.43 -4.00
C PHE A 20 -40.09 14.50 -3.17
N ALA A 21 -39.56 13.34 -2.80
CA ALA A 21 -38.16 13.21 -2.48
C ALA A 21 -37.46 13.66 -3.74
N VAL A 22 -37.05 14.94 -3.74
CA VAL A 22 -36.00 15.43 -4.62
C VAL A 22 -34.86 14.49 -4.28
N THR A 23 -34.67 13.46 -5.11
CA THR A 23 -33.48 12.65 -5.06
C THR A 23 -32.35 13.66 -5.15
N PRO A 24 -31.46 13.75 -4.15
CA PRO A 24 -30.31 14.61 -4.29
C PRO A 24 -29.66 14.20 -5.60
N ALA A 25 -29.55 15.14 -6.54
CA ALA A 25 -28.93 14.90 -7.82
C ALA A 25 -27.64 14.12 -7.54
N LEU A 26 -27.57 12.87 -8.02
CA LEU A 26 -26.40 12.02 -7.90
C LEU A 26 -25.19 12.90 -8.16
N ALA A 27 -24.33 13.05 -7.16
CA ALA A 27 -23.19 13.96 -7.22
C ALA A 27 -22.45 13.72 -8.54
N GLN A 28 -22.51 14.69 -9.46
CA GLN A 28 -21.89 14.61 -10.77
C GLN A 28 -20.39 14.88 -10.62
N GLN A 29 -19.71 14.02 -9.88
CA GLN A 29 -18.28 14.16 -9.61
C GLN A 29 -17.49 13.71 -10.85
N ALA A 30 -16.54 14.54 -11.27
CA ALA A 30 -15.52 14.13 -12.23
C ALA A 30 -14.64 13.03 -11.61
N GLY A 31 -13.95 12.28 -12.45
CA GLY A 31 -13.01 11.25 -12.02
C GLY A 31 -11.68 11.36 -12.74
N ALA A 32 -10.73 10.55 -12.27
CA ALA A 32 -9.48 10.30 -12.97
C ALA A 32 -9.12 8.81 -12.85
N SER A 33 -8.72 8.19 -13.96
CA SER A 33 -7.96 6.94 -13.95
C SER A 33 -6.48 7.28 -14.04
N VAL A 34 -5.68 6.79 -13.09
CA VAL A 34 -4.22 6.86 -13.21
C VAL A 34 -3.76 5.62 -13.95
N ASP A 35 -3.14 5.83 -15.10
CA ASP A 35 -2.66 4.75 -15.98
C ASP A 35 -1.20 4.40 -15.69
N SER A 36 -0.39 5.36 -15.22
CA SER A 36 0.97 5.09 -14.72
C SER A 36 1.51 6.23 -13.87
N VAL A 37 2.42 5.88 -12.96
CA VAL A 37 3.28 6.83 -12.23
C VAL A 37 4.73 6.37 -12.39
N THR A 38 5.57 7.21 -12.98
CA THR A 38 6.97 6.89 -13.34
C THR A 38 7.91 7.89 -12.67
N ALA A 39 8.94 7.41 -11.98
CA ALA A 39 10.00 8.27 -11.45
C ALA A 39 10.92 8.75 -12.58
N LEU A 40 11.27 10.04 -12.57
CA LEU A 40 12.18 10.67 -13.54
C LEU A 40 13.60 10.88 -12.97
N GLY A 41 13.80 10.57 -11.69
CA GLY A 41 15.04 10.85 -10.95
C GLY A 41 14.97 12.19 -10.19
N GLY A 42 15.83 12.35 -9.18
CA GLY A 42 15.92 13.60 -8.41
C GLY A 42 14.65 13.98 -7.63
N GLY A 43 13.76 13.02 -7.33
CA GLY A 43 12.49 13.28 -6.63
C GLY A 43 11.33 13.76 -7.54
N PHE A 44 11.51 13.71 -8.87
CA PHE A 44 10.47 14.09 -9.82
C PHE A 44 9.75 12.89 -10.43
N TYR A 45 8.49 13.08 -10.79
CA TYR A 45 7.63 12.04 -11.33
C TYR A 45 6.90 12.46 -12.61
N ARG A 46 6.43 11.47 -13.34
CA ARG A 46 5.49 11.58 -14.46
C ARG A 46 4.25 10.78 -14.15
N ILE A 47 3.08 11.35 -14.40
CA ILE A 47 1.78 10.70 -14.22
C ILE A 47 1.03 10.76 -15.55
N THR A 48 0.58 9.61 -16.04
CA THR A 48 -0.31 9.50 -17.19
C THR A 48 -1.67 8.96 -16.75
N GLY A 49 -2.74 9.37 -17.41
CA GLY A 49 -4.07 8.90 -17.04
C GLY A 49 -5.18 9.38 -17.96
N THR A 50 -6.43 9.15 -17.53
CA THR A 50 -7.65 9.57 -18.21
C THR A 50 -8.52 10.40 -17.28
N ALA A 51 -8.94 11.58 -17.71
CA ALA A 51 -9.97 12.37 -17.06
C ALA A 51 -11.36 11.81 -17.42
N LEU A 52 -12.22 11.63 -16.41
CA LEU A 52 -13.52 11.00 -16.56
C LEU A 52 -14.65 11.95 -16.18
N ASP A 53 -15.77 11.89 -16.90
CA ASP A 53 -17.04 12.50 -16.49
C ASP A 53 -17.69 11.72 -15.33
N SER A 54 -18.87 12.18 -14.91
CA SER A 54 -19.64 11.58 -13.81
C SER A 54 -20.26 10.22 -14.15
N LYS A 55 -20.15 9.80 -15.41
CA LYS A 55 -20.58 8.50 -15.91
C LYS A 55 -19.39 7.56 -16.15
N GLY A 56 -18.17 8.01 -15.87
CA GLY A 56 -16.94 7.24 -16.07
C GLY A 56 -16.41 7.24 -17.51
N ASN A 57 -16.92 8.11 -18.39
CA ASN A 57 -16.41 8.23 -19.77
C ASN A 57 -15.27 9.24 -19.84
N ALA A 58 -14.33 9.03 -20.77
CA ALA A 58 -13.30 10.02 -21.08
C ALA A 58 -13.93 11.40 -21.37
N ALA A 59 -13.36 12.45 -20.79
CA ALA A 59 -13.91 13.81 -20.89
C ALA A 59 -12.82 14.87 -21.12
N CYS A 60 -13.23 15.97 -21.77
CA CYS A 60 -12.41 17.19 -21.85
C CYS A 60 -12.40 17.86 -20.47
N ALA A 61 -11.22 17.96 -19.90
CA ALA A 61 -11.00 18.41 -18.54
C ALA A 61 -9.69 19.20 -18.44
N LEU A 62 -9.54 19.92 -17.34
CA LEU A 62 -8.23 20.39 -16.87
C LEU A 62 -7.69 19.37 -15.87
N ALA A 63 -6.54 18.76 -16.16
CA ALA A 63 -5.80 17.92 -15.22
C ALA A 63 -4.64 18.73 -14.62
N LEU A 64 -4.53 18.77 -13.29
CA LEU A 64 -3.55 19.56 -12.54
C LEU A 64 -2.89 18.69 -11.47
N ALA A 65 -1.56 18.69 -11.41
CA ALA A 65 -0.82 18.08 -10.32
C ALA A 65 0.45 18.87 -9.98
N SER A 66 0.63 19.19 -8.69
CA SER A 66 1.82 19.88 -8.13
C SER A 66 2.35 21.02 -9.01
N GLY A 67 1.42 21.91 -9.43
CA GLY A 67 1.72 23.10 -10.23
C GLY A 67 1.84 22.88 -11.74
N ARG A 68 1.74 21.63 -12.23
CA ARG A 68 1.71 21.30 -13.65
C ARG A 68 0.30 21.02 -14.11
N CYS A 69 -0.11 21.53 -15.26
CA CYS A 69 -1.44 21.24 -15.79
C CYS A 69 -1.56 21.17 -17.31
N MET A 70 -2.61 20.49 -17.76
CA MET A 70 -2.98 20.39 -19.16
C MET A 70 -4.47 20.18 -19.37
N PHE A 71 -4.94 20.58 -20.55
CA PHE A 71 -6.26 20.22 -21.04
C PHE A 71 -6.23 18.81 -21.66
N THR A 72 -7.32 18.06 -21.49
CA THR A 72 -7.46 16.67 -22.00
C THR A 72 -8.40 16.59 -23.20
N CYS A 73 -8.50 17.65 -24.00
CA CYS A 73 -9.54 17.81 -25.01
C CYS A 73 -9.14 17.25 -26.39
N GLY A 74 -8.08 16.43 -26.44
CA GLY A 74 -7.57 15.78 -27.65
C GLY A 74 -6.31 16.44 -28.23
N PRO A 75 -5.97 16.14 -29.49
CA PRO A 75 -4.77 16.66 -30.13
C PRO A 75 -4.72 18.19 -30.16
N GLY A 76 -3.58 18.77 -29.81
CA GLY A 76 -3.40 20.23 -29.73
C GLY A 76 -3.84 20.85 -28.40
N SER A 77 -4.17 20.03 -27.40
CA SER A 77 -4.56 20.54 -26.08
C SER A 77 -3.42 21.32 -25.42
N LEU A 78 -3.77 22.47 -24.83
CA LEU A 78 -2.80 23.37 -24.21
C LEU A 78 -2.26 22.82 -22.88
N ARG A 79 -1.01 23.18 -22.59
CA ARG A 79 -0.37 23.00 -21.29
C ARG A 79 -0.24 24.34 -20.59
N CYS A 80 -0.30 24.32 -19.26
CA CYS A 80 -0.15 25.52 -18.45
C CYS A 80 1.27 26.12 -18.53
N GLU A 81 2.26 25.29 -18.84
CA GLU A 81 3.65 25.72 -18.95
C GLU A 81 4.02 26.16 -20.39
N GLY A 82 3.02 26.28 -21.26
CA GLY A 82 3.19 26.57 -22.67
C GLY A 82 3.33 25.32 -23.54
N GLY A 83 3.04 25.49 -24.82
CA GLY A 83 3.01 24.40 -25.81
C GLY A 83 1.71 23.58 -25.80
N THR A 84 1.70 22.54 -26.62
CA THR A 84 0.55 21.67 -26.85
C THR A 84 0.91 20.21 -26.66
N ALA A 85 -0.04 19.41 -26.16
CA ALA A 85 0.04 17.96 -26.14
C ALA A 85 -0.81 17.37 -27.27
N SER A 86 -0.28 16.37 -27.96
CA SER A 86 -1.01 15.60 -28.95
C SER A 86 -1.41 14.24 -28.37
N LEU A 87 -2.33 14.25 -27.40
CA LEU A 87 -2.85 13.05 -26.76
C LEU A 87 -4.28 12.74 -27.22
N PRO A 88 -4.74 11.47 -27.12
CA PRO A 88 -6.13 11.12 -27.33
C PRO A 88 -7.07 11.90 -26.40
N PHE A 89 -8.33 12.03 -26.81
CA PHE A 89 -9.36 12.68 -26.00
C PHE A 89 -9.46 12.04 -24.60
N GLY A 90 -9.56 12.89 -23.58
CA GLY A 90 -9.59 12.52 -22.17
C GLY A 90 -8.24 12.15 -21.56
N LYS A 91 -7.17 11.98 -22.33
CA LYS A 91 -5.86 11.59 -21.78
C LYS A 91 -5.06 12.78 -21.27
N PHE A 92 -4.33 12.56 -20.18
CA PHE A 92 -3.33 13.49 -19.65
C PHE A 92 -1.98 12.80 -19.43
N ASP A 93 -0.93 13.62 -19.48
CA ASP A 93 0.47 13.28 -19.26
C ASP A 93 1.19 14.46 -18.60
N LEU A 94 1.28 14.40 -17.27
CA LEU A 94 1.89 15.41 -16.43
C LEU A 94 3.29 14.94 -16.04
N THR A 95 4.32 15.73 -16.35
CA THR A 95 5.74 15.38 -16.19
C THR A 95 6.43 16.35 -15.25
N ASN A 96 7.59 15.96 -14.70
CA ASN A 96 8.40 16.79 -13.79
C ASN A 96 7.61 17.25 -12.55
N LEU A 97 6.85 16.33 -11.98
CA LEU A 97 6.01 16.57 -10.81
C LEU A 97 6.85 16.38 -9.55
N PRO A 98 7.07 17.42 -8.74
CA PRO A 98 7.61 17.25 -7.40
C PRO A 98 6.57 16.59 -6.50
N THR A 99 7.02 15.95 -5.43
CA THR A 99 6.13 15.51 -4.35
C THR A 99 5.89 16.64 -3.35
N GLU A 100 4.70 16.64 -2.76
CA GLU A 100 4.38 17.44 -1.57
C GLU A 100 5.26 17.02 -0.38
N ALA A 101 5.23 17.80 0.71
CA ALA A 101 6.03 17.53 1.91
C ALA A 101 5.78 16.15 2.56
N ASN A 102 4.60 15.56 2.31
CA ASN A 102 4.23 14.22 2.77
C ASN A 102 4.57 13.09 1.78
N GLY A 103 5.30 13.39 0.70
CA GLY A 103 5.72 12.41 -0.31
C GLY A 103 4.66 12.06 -1.36
N THR A 104 3.49 12.72 -1.33
CA THR A 104 2.38 12.46 -2.28
C THR A 104 2.37 13.46 -3.43
N ILE A 105 1.62 13.17 -4.48
CA ILE A 105 1.31 14.10 -5.59
C ILE A 105 -0.20 14.28 -5.62
N ILE A 106 -0.70 15.50 -5.49
CA ILE A 106 -2.14 15.77 -5.52
C ILE A 106 -2.56 15.98 -6.97
N LEU A 107 -3.41 15.10 -7.49
CA LEU A 107 -4.04 15.24 -8.81
C LEU A 107 -5.46 15.82 -8.65
N GLN A 108 -5.74 16.88 -9.39
CA GLN A 108 -7.07 17.47 -9.51
C GLN A 108 -7.53 17.42 -10.97
N VAL A 109 -8.81 17.06 -11.18
CA VAL A 109 -9.43 17.05 -12.51
C VAL A 109 -10.71 17.86 -12.49
N PHE A 110 -10.81 18.81 -13.42
CA PHE A 110 -11.96 19.70 -13.57
C PHE A 110 -12.63 19.43 -14.91
N VAL A 111 -13.83 18.84 -14.88
CA VAL A 111 -14.69 18.65 -16.06
C VAL A 111 -15.80 19.69 -16.00
N GLN A 112 -16.07 20.37 -17.12
CA GLN A 112 -17.13 21.38 -17.17
C GLN A 112 -18.50 20.75 -16.87
N GLY A 113 -19.25 21.36 -15.95
CA GLY A 113 -20.56 20.85 -15.53
C GLY A 113 -20.51 19.79 -14.44
N ASN A 114 -19.32 19.42 -13.97
CA ASN A 114 -19.12 18.43 -12.92
C ASN A 114 -18.42 19.03 -11.69
N ILE A 115 -18.60 18.39 -10.53
CA ILE A 115 -17.79 18.66 -9.33
C ILE A 115 -16.38 18.14 -9.58
N SER A 116 -15.35 18.90 -9.20
CA SER A 116 -13.97 18.50 -9.44
C SER A 116 -13.57 17.23 -8.68
N PHE A 117 -12.67 16.47 -9.28
CA PHE A 117 -11.95 15.39 -8.63
C PHE A 117 -10.71 15.95 -7.95
N ALA A 118 -10.41 15.44 -6.76
CA ALA A 118 -9.12 15.61 -6.10
C ALA A 118 -8.70 14.26 -5.50
N GLY A 119 -7.51 13.79 -5.86
CA GLY A 119 -6.96 12.53 -5.36
C GLY A 119 -5.48 12.68 -5.02
N ALA A 120 -5.09 12.17 -3.85
CA ALA A 120 -3.69 12.03 -3.50
C ALA A 120 -3.14 10.76 -4.18
N ILE A 121 -2.15 10.94 -5.03
CA ILE A 121 -1.37 9.87 -5.65
C ILE A 121 -0.16 9.67 -4.78
N ASN A 122 -0.03 8.49 -4.20
CA ASN A 122 1.24 8.06 -3.65
C ASN A 122 2.07 7.58 -4.85
N PRO A 123 3.14 8.26 -5.27
CA PRO A 123 4.00 7.73 -6.33
C PRO A 123 4.63 6.38 -5.96
N GLY A 124 4.58 5.97 -4.68
CA GLY A 124 4.85 4.61 -4.22
C GLY A 124 3.68 3.61 -4.35
N GLY A 125 2.56 3.98 -4.98
CA GLY A 125 1.36 3.16 -5.13
C GLY A 125 0.32 3.78 -6.08
N GLY A 126 0.30 3.35 -7.36
CA GLY A 126 -0.74 3.78 -8.29
C GLY A 126 -0.66 3.13 -9.68
N GLY A 127 -1.67 2.31 -9.97
CA GLY A 127 -2.01 1.59 -11.21
C GLY A 127 -1.28 1.98 -12.49
N GLY A 128 -0.61 0.98 -13.09
CA GLY A 128 0.06 1.08 -14.38
C GLY A 128 1.17 0.07 -14.53
N GLY A 129 0.85 -1.17 -14.89
CA GLY A 129 1.82 -2.20 -15.31
C GLY A 129 2.99 -2.53 -14.36
N GLY A 130 2.93 -2.08 -13.10
CA GLY A 130 4.03 -2.20 -12.15
C GLY A 130 3.92 -3.44 -11.26
N THR A 131 5.04 -4.08 -10.94
CA THR A 131 5.11 -5.10 -9.89
C THR A 131 5.31 -4.44 -8.53
N ALA A 132 4.67 -4.95 -7.48
CA ALA A 132 5.12 -4.67 -6.11
C ALA A 132 6.44 -5.41 -5.87
N ARG A 133 7.34 -4.84 -5.06
CA ARG A 133 8.58 -5.50 -4.65
C ARG A 133 8.53 -5.78 -3.15
N TRP A 134 9.05 -6.91 -2.72
CA TRP A 134 9.10 -7.24 -1.30
C TRP A 134 10.36 -8.03 -0.93
N ASN A 135 10.74 -7.98 0.35
CA ASN A 135 11.79 -8.81 0.93
C ASN A 135 11.44 -9.27 2.36
N SER A 136 12.29 -10.13 2.91
CA SER A 136 12.28 -10.56 4.32
C SER A 136 13.52 -10.05 5.03
N TYR A 137 13.38 -9.57 6.27
CA TYR A 137 14.49 -9.13 7.10
C TYR A 137 14.36 -9.67 8.52
N ASN A 138 15.43 -10.28 9.02
CA ASN A 138 15.52 -10.77 10.38
C ASN A 138 16.10 -9.66 11.27
N ASN A 139 15.28 -9.01 12.10
CA ASN A 139 15.78 -8.03 13.07
C ASN A 139 16.04 -8.63 14.45
N THR A 140 16.24 -9.95 14.51
CA THR A 140 16.47 -10.68 15.76
C THR A 140 17.77 -11.45 15.71
N CYS A 141 18.31 -11.78 16.87
CA CYS A 141 19.37 -12.76 17.03
C CYS A 141 19.03 -13.75 18.14
N CYS A 142 19.69 -14.91 18.11
CA CYS A 142 19.58 -15.94 19.14
C CYS A 142 20.92 -16.06 19.87
N ARG A 143 20.93 -15.92 21.20
CA ARG A 143 22.15 -15.94 22.00
C ARG A 143 22.02 -16.85 23.22
N ASN A 144 23.01 -17.69 23.45
CA ASN A 144 23.15 -18.46 24.69
C ASN A 144 23.40 -17.51 25.88
N THR A 145 22.53 -17.54 26.89
CA THR A 145 22.65 -16.68 28.08
C THR A 145 23.78 -17.09 29.00
N SER A 146 24.16 -18.36 29.00
CA SER A 146 25.21 -18.91 29.87
C SER A 146 26.61 -18.79 29.28
N THR A 147 26.76 -19.00 27.96
CA THR A 147 28.07 -18.98 27.28
C THR A 147 28.30 -17.73 26.45
N GLY A 148 27.25 -16.94 26.19
CA GLY A 148 27.30 -15.77 25.33
C GLY A 148 27.41 -16.09 23.84
N ALA A 149 27.42 -17.37 23.44
CA ALA A 149 27.51 -17.82 22.05
C ALA A 149 26.30 -17.35 21.24
N VAL A 150 26.53 -16.85 20.02
CA VAL A 150 25.46 -16.44 19.10
C VAL A 150 25.18 -17.60 18.15
N PHE A 151 23.90 -17.93 17.98
CA PHE A 151 23.44 -18.95 17.06
C PHE A 151 22.84 -18.31 15.81
N THR A 152 22.95 -19.03 14.70
CA THR A 152 22.29 -18.68 13.45
C THR A 152 20.77 -18.67 13.63
N SER A 153 20.16 -17.56 13.21
CA SER A 153 18.71 -17.36 13.16
C SER A 153 18.29 -17.08 11.73
N THR A 154 17.44 -17.95 11.18
CA THR A 154 16.95 -17.87 9.80
C THR A 154 15.49 -17.47 9.81
N TYR A 155 15.17 -16.40 9.10
CA TYR A 155 13.82 -15.93 8.88
C TYR A 155 13.46 -16.03 7.39
N SER A 156 12.37 -16.70 7.09
CA SER A 156 11.87 -16.92 5.74
C SER A 156 10.42 -16.45 5.61
N VAL A 157 10.09 -15.87 4.46
CA VAL A 157 8.72 -15.44 4.12
C VAL A 157 8.40 -15.89 2.71
N THR A 158 7.21 -16.46 2.53
CA THR A 158 6.69 -16.90 1.23
C THR A 158 5.46 -16.08 0.86
N VAL A 159 5.48 -15.48 -0.33
CA VAL A 159 4.36 -14.76 -0.94
C VAL A 159 4.20 -15.27 -2.37
N ASP A 160 2.97 -15.65 -2.75
CA ASP A 160 2.65 -16.21 -4.07
C ASP A 160 3.59 -17.36 -4.52
N GLY A 161 4.02 -18.20 -3.58
CA GLY A 161 4.91 -19.33 -3.85
C GLY A 161 6.39 -18.97 -4.02
N VAL A 162 6.76 -17.69 -3.93
CA VAL A 162 8.16 -17.25 -3.90
C VAL A 162 8.60 -17.03 -2.46
N THR A 163 9.68 -17.68 -2.06
CA THR A 163 10.28 -17.53 -0.73
C THR A 163 11.48 -16.59 -0.77
N LYS A 164 11.58 -15.72 0.23
CA LYS A 164 12.78 -14.93 0.53
C LYS A 164 13.26 -15.22 1.94
N GLN A 165 14.57 -15.21 2.11
CA GLN A 165 15.22 -15.50 3.37
C GLN A 165 16.17 -14.37 3.81
N SER A 166 16.34 -14.31 5.13
CA SER A 166 17.36 -13.51 5.79
C SER A 166 17.95 -14.26 6.97
N VAL A 167 19.26 -14.17 7.15
CA VAL A 167 20.02 -14.93 8.13
C VAL A 167 20.81 -13.99 9.02
N SER A 168 20.57 -14.11 10.32
CA SER A 168 21.28 -13.42 11.40
C SER A 168 22.28 -14.37 12.05
N ASN A 169 23.57 -14.00 12.03
CA ASN A 169 24.65 -14.73 12.71
C ASN A 169 25.31 -13.89 13.81
N SER A 170 24.75 -12.73 14.11
CA SER A 170 25.29 -11.73 15.02
C SER A 170 24.16 -11.06 15.77
N CYS A 171 24.42 -10.57 16.98
CA CYS A 171 23.50 -9.68 17.70
C CYS A 171 23.81 -8.20 17.50
N THR A 172 24.94 -7.89 16.88
CA THR A 172 25.48 -6.53 16.73
C THR A 172 25.62 -6.08 15.28
N SER A 173 25.35 -6.99 14.33
CA SER A 173 25.51 -6.77 12.90
C SER A 173 24.20 -7.03 12.18
N ALA A 174 23.99 -6.34 11.07
CA ALA A 174 22.81 -6.56 10.23
C ALA A 174 22.74 -7.99 9.70
N SER A 175 21.53 -8.50 9.55
CA SER A 175 21.28 -9.79 8.91
C SER A 175 21.64 -9.78 7.43
N THR A 176 22.13 -10.90 6.94
CA THR A 176 22.26 -11.15 5.50
C THR A 176 20.86 -11.36 4.89
N LEU A 177 20.63 -10.89 3.66
CA LEU A 177 19.31 -10.93 3.00
C LEU A 177 19.43 -11.27 1.51
N GLU A 178 18.43 -11.98 0.96
CA GLU A 178 18.36 -12.43 -0.45
C GLU A 178 17.84 -11.37 -1.44
N GLY A 179 17.77 -10.10 -1.03
CA GLY A 179 17.29 -8.99 -1.85
C GLY A 179 15.77 -9.00 -2.08
N PHE A 180 15.31 -8.06 -2.90
CA PHE A 180 13.89 -7.93 -3.24
C PHE A 180 13.48 -8.95 -4.31
N THR A 181 12.20 -9.30 -4.32
CA THR A 181 11.54 -9.96 -5.44
C THR A 181 10.27 -9.22 -5.82
N SER A 182 9.82 -9.40 -7.06
CA SER A 182 8.61 -8.80 -7.59
C SER A 182 7.40 -9.73 -7.41
N THR A 183 6.23 -9.15 -7.16
CA THR A 183 4.91 -9.80 -7.25
C THR A 183 3.91 -8.87 -7.93
N THR A 184 2.78 -9.42 -8.39
CA THR A 184 1.67 -8.61 -8.88
C THR A 184 1.07 -7.78 -7.74
N PRO A 185 0.58 -6.56 -7.99
CA PRO A 185 -0.11 -5.76 -6.99
C PRO A 185 -1.43 -6.42 -6.52
N GLY A 186 -1.87 -6.09 -5.32
CA GLY A 186 -3.13 -6.56 -4.73
C GLY A 186 -2.96 -7.19 -3.36
N THR A 187 -4.02 -7.85 -2.88
CA THR A 187 -4.00 -8.59 -1.62
C THR A 187 -3.31 -9.94 -1.82
N LYS A 188 -2.33 -10.23 -0.97
CA LYS A 188 -1.45 -11.40 -1.01
C LYS A 188 -1.53 -12.16 0.29
N SER A 189 -1.65 -13.47 0.18
CA SER A 189 -1.43 -14.37 1.31
C SER A 189 0.06 -14.56 1.50
N PHE A 190 0.50 -14.58 2.75
CA PHE A 190 1.88 -14.88 3.10
C PHE A 190 1.95 -15.95 4.20
N THR A 191 3.07 -16.67 4.21
CA THR A 191 3.51 -17.50 5.32
C THR A 191 4.92 -17.08 5.72
N SER A 192 5.25 -17.16 6.99
CA SER A 192 6.55 -16.80 7.53
C SER A 192 7.01 -17.84 8.53
N GLN A 193 8.30 -18.15 8.55
CA GLN A 193 8.93 -19.06 9.49
C GLN A 193 10.24 -18.47 10.01
N ALA A 194 10.45 -18.58 11.32
CA ALA A 194 11.71 -18.25 11.98
C ALA A 194 12.24 -19.52 12.64
N SER A 195 13.53 -19.81 12.45
CA SER A 195 14.18 -21.00 12.98
C SER A 195 15.56 -20.68 13.54
N SER A 196 15.84 -21.16 14.75
CA SER A 196 17.15 -21.11 15.39
C SER A 196 17.23 -22.09 16.56
N ALA A 197 18.40 -22.16 17.20
CA ALA A 197 18.58 -22.87 18.47
C ALA A 197 17.72 -22.32 19.62
N CYS A 198 17.16 -21.12 19.50
CA CYS A 198 16.27 -20.52 20.49
C CYS A 198 14.79 -20.87 20.28
N GLY A 199 14.45 -21.60 19.21
CA GLY A 199 13.10 -22.05 18.91
C GLY A 199 12.63 -21.74 17.50
N ASN A 200 11.58 -22.46 17.11
CA ASN A 200 10.94 -22.39 15.79
C ASN A 200 9.56 -21.73 15.90
N PHE A 201 9.33 -20.70 15.09
CA PHE A 201 8.08 -19.95 15.05
C PHE A 201 7.55 -19.87 13.63
N SER A 202 6.23 -19.78 13.50
CA SER A 202 5.54 -19.63 12.23
C SER A 202 4.40 -18.62 12.34
N GLY A 203 4.08 -17.98 11.23
CA GLY A 203 2.98 -17.02 11.13
C GLY A 203 2.43 -16.98 9.72
N SER A 204 1.20 -16.54 9.56
CA SER A 204 0.55 -16.39 8.26
C SER A 204 -0.49 -15.29 8.32
N GLY A 205 -0.80 -14.70 7.17
CA GLY A 205 -1.85 -13.70 7.07
C GLY A 205 -2.02 -13.21 5.64
N THR A 206 -2.69 -12.07 5.51
CA THR A 206 -2.87 -11.38 4.24
C THR A 206 -2.38 -9.95 4.35
N VAL A 207 -1.69 -9.48 3.30
CA VAL A 207 -1.18 -8.11 3.18
C VAL A 207 -1.62 -7.52 1.84
N THR A 208 -1.77 -6.20 1.76
CA THR A 208 -2.07 -5.53 0.50
C THR A 208 -0.84 -4.78 0.01
N MET A 209 -0.40 -5.09 -1.21
CA MET A 209 0.74 -4.46 -1.85
C MET A 209 0.27 -3.64 -3.05
N ALA A 210 0.61 -2.36 -3.06
CA ALA A 210 0.37 -1.46 -4.19
C ALA A 210 1.45 -1.63 -5.26
N ALA A 211 1.10 -1.29 -6.50
CA ALA A 211 2.03 -1.33 -7.63
C ALA A 211 3.21 -0.38 -7.41
N ASN A 212 4.41 -0.82 -7.79
CA ASN A 212 5.66 -0.06 -7.65
C ASN A 212 6.05 0.30 -6.21
N GLY A 213 5.34 -0.25 -5.22
CA GLY A 213 5.72 -0.15 -3.81
C GLY A 213 6.81 -1.16 -3.46
N CYS A 214 7.65 -0.80 -2.48
CA CYS A 214 8.61 -1.71 -1.87
C CYS A 214 8.21 -1.99 -0.42
N TYR A 215 8.12 -3.28 -0.10
CA TYR A 215 7.61 -3.78 1.16
C TYR A 215 8.65 -4.65 1.86
N ARG A 216 8.56 -4.71 3.18
CA ARG A 216 9.41 -5.57 4.00
C ARG A 216 8.55 -6.30 5.02
N PHE A 217 8.80 -7.59 5.11
CA PHE A 217 8.45 -8.39 6.28
C PHE A 217 9.64 -8.40 7.21
N GLN A 218 9.43 -7.98 8.46
CA GLN A 218 10.47 -7.85 9.46
C GLN A 218 10.10 -8.70 10.66
N LEU A 219 10.97 -9.67 10.98
CA LEU A 219 10.90 -10.38 12.25
C LEU A 219 11.39 -9.46 13.35
N ASP A 220 10.57 -9.23 14.36
CA ASP A 220 10.86 -8.34 15.49
C ASP A 220 10.20 -8.85 16.78
N PHE A 221 10.36 -8.10 17.86
CA PHE A 221 9.67 -8.33 19.14
C PHE A 221 8.64 -7.24 19.42
N GLU A 222 7.49 -7.66 19.94
CA GLU A 222 6.59 -6.80 20.70
C GLU A 222 6.48 -7.34 22.14
N GLY A 223 7.00 -6.57 23.09
CA GLY A 223 7.27 -7.08 24.42
C GLY A 223 8.27 -8.23 24.34
N ASN A 224 7.83 -9.45 24.70
CA ASN A 224 8.64 -10.67 24.67
C ASN A 224 8.18 -11.69 23.60
N SER A 225 7.24 -11.31 22.73
CA SER A 225 6.68 -12.21 21.73
C SER A 225 7.23 -11.90 20.34
N PRO A 226 7.66 -12.91 19.57
CA PRO A 226 8.08 -12.71 18.19
C PRO A 226 6.86 -12.31 17.34
N VAL A 227 7.04 -11.26 16.55
CA VAL A 227 6.04 -10.73 15.62
C VAL A 227 6.65 -10.57 14.23
N ASN A 228 5.79 -10.71 13.22
CA ASN A 228 6.09 -10.35 11.85
C ASN A 228 5.47 -8.98 11.55
N LYS A 229 6.31 -7.95 11.46
CA LYS A 229 5.91 -6.60 11.07
C LYS A 229 5.96 -6.49 9.54
N PHE A 230 4.87 -6.02 8.95
CA PHE A 230 4.79 -5.72 7.54
C PHE A 230 4.69 -4.21 7.33
N GLY A 231 5.54 -3.65 6.47
CA GLY A 231 5.58 -2.22 6.23
C GLY A 231 6.20 -1.81 4.91
N THR A 232 6.11 -0.51 4.61
CA THR A 232 6.75 0.09 3.42
C THR A 232 8.19 0.47 3.71
N VAL A 233 9.03 0.36 2.68
CA VAL A 233 10.43 0.79 2.69
C VAL A 233 10.75 1.55 1.41
N SER A 234 11.80 2.36 1.43
CA SER A 234 12.30 3.03 0.23
C SER A 234 12.69 1.99 -0.83
N CYS A 235 12.27 2.20 -2.07
CA CYS A 235 12.65 1.29 -3.15
C CYS A 235 14.13 1.43 -3.49
N PRO A 236 14.87 0.33 -3.62
CA PRO A 236 16.24 0.42 -4.08
C PRO A 236 16.30 0.84 -5.55
N SER A 237 17.32 1.65 -5.88
CA SER A 237 17.56 2.17 -7.23
C SER A 237 17.99 1.10 -8.25
N SER A 238 18.36 -0.10 -7.79
CA SER A 238 18.65 -1.26 -8.63
C SER A 238 17.85 -2.50 -8.17
N ALA A 239 17.58 -3.41 -9.11
CA ALA A 239 16.99 -4.73 -8.81
C ALA A 239 17.90 -5.60 -7.91
N ASP A 240 19.17 -5.21 -7.75
CA ASP A 240 20.22 -5.93 -7.01
C ASP A 240 20.61 -5.28 -5.68
N ALA A 241 19.78 -4.41 -5.09
CA ALA A 241 20.13 -3.86 -3.79
C ALA A 241 19.94 -4.88 -2.67
N ALA A 242 20.98 -5.69 -2.47
CA ALA A 242 21.33 -6.30 -1.20
C ALA A 242 21.59 -5.24 -0.09
N ILE A 243 21.46 -3.95 -0.39
CA ILE A 243 21.90 -2.81 0.43
C ILE A 243 20.73 -1.89 0.81
N LEU A 244 19.56 -2.43 1.14
CA LEU A 244 18.68 -1.74 2.10
C LEU A 244 19.00 -2.30 3.47
N GLN A 245 20.16 -1.84 3.97
CA GLN A 245 20.66 -2.07 5.33
C GLN A 245 19.64 -1.59 6.38
N GLY A 246 19.87 -1.97 7.63
CA GLY A 246 18.97 -1.80 8.77
C GLY A 246 18.54 -0.36 9.14
N ASP A 247 18.93 0.65 8.36
CA ASP A 247 18.71 2.07 8.69
C ASP A 247 17.35 2.62 8.24
N THR A 248 16.60 1.85 7.44
CA THR A 248 15.21 2.20 7.11
C THR A 248 14.30 1.17 7.75
N GLU A 249 13.88 1.43 8.98
CA GLU A 249 12.77 0.68 9.58
C GLU A 249 11.57 0.74 8.63
N ALA A 250 10.93 -0.41 8.42
CA ALA A 250 9.69 -0.44 7.67
C ALA A 250 8.66 0.41 8.40
N THR A 251 7.98 1.33 7.72
CA THR A 251 6.84 2.02 8.34
C THR A 251 5.74 0.98 8.56
N PRO A 252 5.44 0.59 9.82
CA PRO A 252 4.62 -0.58 10.08
C PRO A 252 3.18 -0.30 9.65
N MET A 253 2.65 -1.16 8.80
CA MET A 253 1.26 -1.12 8.33
C MET A 253 0.42 -2.22 8.98
N ALA A 254 1.04 -3.34 9.33
CA ALA A 254 0.40 -4.46 10.00
C ALA A 254 1.42 -5.25 10.82
N ILE A 255 0.93 -5.88 11.88
CA ILE A 255 1.74 -6.70 12.79
C ILE A 255 0.99 -8.01 12.99
N TYR A 256 1.70 -9.11 12.75
CA TYR A 256 1.15 -10.45 12.84
C TYR A 256 1.89 -11.25 13.91
N PRO A 257 1.20 -11.86 14.88
CA PRO A 257 1.85 -12.68 15.89
C PRO A 257 2.47 -13.91 15.24
N MET A 258 3.65 -14.33 15.72
CA MET A 258 4.21 -15.63 15.38
C MET A 258 3.96 -16.62 16.51
N LEU A 259 3.50 -17.81 16.14
CA LEU A 259 3.19 -18.90 17.05
C LEU A 259 4.29 -19.97 16.98
N PRO A 260 4.57 -20.71 18.06
CA PRO A 260 5.48 -21.85 18.03
C PRO A 260 5.06 -22.84 16.93
N ALA A 261 6.00 -23.33 16.14
CA ALA A 261 5.70 -24.35 15.13
C ALA A 261 5.21 -25.63 15.84
N SER A 262 4.03 -26.14 15.48
CA SER A 262 3.48 -27.36 16.07
C SER A 262 4.33 -28.56 15.64
N GLY A 263 5.18 -29.10 16.52
CA GLY A 263 5.92 -30.32 16.17
C GLY A 263 7.12 -30.76 17.01
N GLU A 264 7.71 -29.95 17.88
CA GLU A 264 8.83 -30.41 18.71
C GLU A 264 8.72 -29.90 20.15
N SER A 265 8.38 -30.82 21.06
CA SER A 265 8.80 -30.72 22.45
C SER A 265 10.32 -30.94 22.50
N ALA A 266 11.08 -29.89 22.21
CA ALA A 266 12.51 -29.86 22.45
C ALA A 266 12.78 -29.01 23.70
N GLU A 267 13.65 -29.52 24.55
CA GLU A 267 14.17 -28.92 25.78
C GLU A 267 14.37 -27.40 25.65
N THR A 268 13.88 -26.64 26.64
CA THR A 268 13.99 -25.18 26.81
C THR A 268 15.34 -24.66 26.31
N PRO A 269 15.41 -23.53 25.60
CA PRO A 269 16.64 -23.18 24.92
C PRO A 269 17.76 -22.87 25.91
N ALA A 270 18.93 -23.41 25.57
CA ALA A 270 20.23 -22.87 25.93
C ALA A 270 20.47 -21.51 25.22
N GLY A 271 19.51 -20.58 25.26
CA GLY A 271 19.58 -19.25 24.67
C GLY A 271 18.27 -18.49 24.61
N THR A 272 18.33 -17.17 24.48
CA THR A 272 17.17 -16.28 24.30
C THR A 272 17.28 -15.54 22.99
N TYR A 273 16.13 -15.32 22.35
CA TYR A 273 16.07 -14.32 21.29
C TYR A 273 16.11 -12.91 21.87
N GLN A 274 16.71 -12.00 21.12
CA GLN A 274 16.67 -10.55 21.38
C GLN A 274 16.68 -9.79 20.05
N SER A 275 16.27 -8.52 20.07
CA SER A 275 16.40 -7.64 18.91
C SER A 275 17.87 -7.41 18.57
N LEU A 276 18.18 -7.26 17.28
CA LEU A 276 19.49 -6.79 16.85
C LEU A 276 19.75 -5.41 17.45
N GLN A 277 20.96 -5.22 17.99
CA GLN A 277 21.43 -3.92 18.45
C GLN A 277 22.49 -3.45 17.47
N PRO A 278 22.15 -2.60 16.49
CA PRO A 278 23.16 -2.00 15.62
C PRO A 278 24.19 -1.27 16.49
N GLN A 279 25.49 -1.52 16.28
CA GLN A 279 26.50 -0.68 16.92
C GLN A 279 26.39 0.76 16.38
N PRO A 280 26.53 1.77 17.25
CA PRO A 280 26.47 3.18 16.86
C PRO A 280 27.59 3.60 15.91
#